data_AF-A0A935ALI5-F1
#
_entry.id   AF-A0A935ALI5-F1
#
_cell.length_a   1.000
_cell.length_b   1.000
_cell.length_c   1.000
_cell.angle_alpha   90.00
_cell.angle_beta   90.00
_cell.angle_gamma   90.00
#
_symmetry.space_group_name_H-M   'P 1'
#
loop_
_entity.id
_entity.type
_entity.pdbx_description
1 polymer ?
#
loop_
_entity_poly.entity_id
_entity_poly.type
_entity_poly.pdbx_seq_one_letter_code
_entity_poly.pdbx_strand_id
1 'polypeptide(L)'
;MNIIWNITQTDIDKVYKVVADNDNALLKSRYFRNVKKQNIVIDKNKIIKSMIMCLLTSQQRSGPNSKVGKFLRLDPFPITNQVLIEENNLEEFIKVTLQQNGLTRYVNRISSFFTANYREITINNWSLIATLQGLLNSDSKQEERNIADKLSHDFHGFGPKQARNFLQAQGLTKYEIPIDSRITNWLKDFGFPVTLTPSSLGDIGYYHFVSDGIQQLCEKAKIYPCILDAAIFSSFDNDEWTDENSNF
;
A
#
# COMPACT_ATOMS: atom_id res chain seq x y z
N MET A 1 30.78 8.32 0.84
CA MET A 1 30.41 8.32 2.27
C MET A 1 29.45 7.16 2.48
N ASN A 2 29.64 6.37 3.54
CA ASN A 2 28.80 5.19 3.82
C ASN A 2 27.97 5.45 5.08
N ILE A 3 26.69 5.07 5.05
CA ILE A 3 25.79 5.09 6.21
C ILE A 3 25.67 3.66 6.72
N ILE A 4 25.84 3.46 8.03
CA ILE A 4 25.73 2.15 8.68
C ILE A 4 24.61 2.23 9.71
N TRP A 5 23.60 1.36 9.58
CA TRP A 5 22.56 1.19 10.59
C TRP A 5 23.03 0.19 11.65
N ASN A 6 23.28 0.67 12.86
CA ASN A 6 23.64 -0.21 13.97
C ASN A 6 22.39 -0.86 14.55
N ILE A 7 22.19 -2.15 14.28
CA ILE A 7 21.03 -2.94 14.71
C ILE A 7 21.48 -3.92 15.79
N THR A 8 20.93 -3.77 16.99
CA THR A 8 21.25 -4.59 18.16
C THR A 8 20.35 -5.82 18.27
N GLN A 9 20.68 -6.76 19.17
CA GLN A 9 19.79 -7.88 19.48
C GLN A 9 18.45 -7.41 20.05
N THR A 10 18.47 -6.36 20.89
CA THR A 10 17.24 -5.76 21.44
C THR A 10 16.32 -5.21 20.34
N ASP A 11 16.88 -4.66 19.27
CA ASP A 11 16.12 -4.18 18.11
C ASP A 11 15.43 -5.35 17.38
N ILE A 12 16.16 -6.46 17.19
CA ILE A 12 15.64 -7.70 16.61
C ILE A 12 14.52 -8.29 17.48
N ASP A 13 14.71 -8.33 18.80
CA ASP A 13 13.72 -8.88 19.74
C ASP A 13 12.41 -8.06 19.73
N LYS A 14 12.48 -6.73 19.59
CA LYS A 14 11.30 -5.87 19.41
C LYS A 14 10.54 -6.18 18.13
N VAL A 15 11.25 -6.45 17.02
CA VAL A 15 10.64 -6.87 15.75
C VAL A 15 9.94 -8.21 15.92
N TYR A 16 10.59 -9.20 16.55
CA TYR A 16 9.94 -10.48 16.82
C TYR A 16 8.71 -10.34 17.71
N LYS A 17 8.79 -9.50 18.74
CA LYS A 17 7.67 -9.25 19.64
C LYS A 17 6.45 -8.68 18.90
N VAL A 18 6.61 -7.61 18.10
CA VAL A 18 5.46 -7.02 17.39
C VAL A 18 4.84 -8.00 16.39
N VAL A 19 5.66 -8.81 15.72
CA VAL A 19 5.16 -9.83 14.78
C VAL A 19 4.41 -10.94 15.52
N ALA A 20 4.96 -11.45 16.63
CA ALA A 20 4.31 -12.50 17.42
C ALA A 20 3.01 -12.03 18.09
N ASP A 21 3.01 -10.81 18.63
CA ASP A 21 1.83 -10.22 19.27
C ASP A 21 0.69 -9.92 18.28
N ASN A 22 0.97 -9.94 16.95
CA ASN A 22 0.00 -9.59 15.90
C ASN A 22 -0.13 -10.70 14.83
N ASP A 23 0.05 -11.97 15.19
CA ASP A 23 -0.16 -13.11 14.28
C ASP A 23 -1.65 -13.42 14.04
N ASN A 24 -2.30 -12.55 13.26
CA ASN A 24 -3.71 -12.66 12.92
C ASN A 24 -3.97 -12.78 11.41
N ALA A 25 -5.24 -12.71 11.02
CA ALA A 25 -5.68 -12.91 9.64
C ALA A 25 -5.00 -11.95 8.64
N LEU A 26 -4.76 -10.70 9.02
CA LEU A 26 -4.07 -9.73 8.14
C LEU A 26 -2.63 -10.16 7.87
N LEU A 27 -1.89 -10.54 8.91
CA LEU A 27 -0.50 -10.98 8.79
C LEU A 27 -0.39 -12.26 7.94
N LYS A 28 -1.29 -13.23 8.16
CA LYS A 28 -1.35 -14.48 7.39
C LYS A 28 -1.68 -14.22 5.93
N SER A 29 -2.68 -13.39 5.66
CA SER A 29 -3.03 -12.95 4.31
C SER A 29 -1.84 -12.29 3.62
N ARG A 30 -1.13 -11.40 4.32
CA ARG A 30 0.09 -10.75 3.81
C ARG A 30 1.17 -11.77 3.48
N TYR A 31 1.39 -12.77 4.32
CA TYR A 31 2.37 -13.83 4.05
C TYR A 31 2.03 -14.63 2.79
N PHE A 32 0.81 -15.15 2.68
CA PHE A 32 0.43 -15.94 1.51
C PHE A 32 0.42 -15.12 0.22
N ARG A 33 -0.04 -13.87 0.29
CA ARG A 33 -0.16 -13.00 -0.87
C ARG A 33 1.17 -12.40 -1.29
N ASN A 34 1.88 -11.70 -0.41
CA ASN A 34 3.08 -10.93 -0.79
C ASN A 34 4.35 -11.78 -0.76
N VAL A 35 4.50 -12.68 0.21
CA VAL A 35 5.70 -13.51 0.34
C VAL A 35 5.62 -14.74 -0.55
N LYS A 36 4.50 -15.48 -0.49
CA LYS A 36 4.31 -16.71 -1.29
C LYS A 36 3.72 -16.46 -2.68
N LYS A 37 3.29 -15.24 -2.99
CA LYS A 37 2.68 -14.87 -4.28
C LYS A 37 1.56 -15.82 -4.70
N GLN A 38 0.76 -16.28 -3.73
CA GLN A 38 -0.36 -17.17 -4.01
C GLN A 38 -1.56 -16.37 -4.52
N ASN A 39 -2.22 -16.92 -5.54
CA ASN A 39 -3.47 -16.41 -6.10
C ASN A 39 -3.39 -14.92 -6.52
N ILE A 40 -2.24 -14.46 -7.01
CA ILE A 40 -2.10 -13.10 -7.51
C ILE A 40 -2.76 -12.98 -8.88
N VAL A 41 -3.78 -12.14 -8.94
CA VAL A 41 -4.44 -11.75 -10.18
C VAL A 41 -4.11 -10.29 -10.46
N ILE A 42 -3.51 -10.02 -11.61
CA ILE A 42 -3.24 -8.69 -12.12
C ILE A 42 -4.16 -8.48 -13.33
N ASP A 43 -5.26 -7.78 -13.10
CA ASP A 43 -6.23 -7.42 -14.13
C ASP A 43 -6.67 -5.96 -13.97
N LYS A 44 -7.48 -5.51 -14.93
CA LYS A 44 -7.97 -4.12 -14.97
C LYS A 44 -8.75 -3.75 -13.71
N ASN A 45 -9.60 -4.65 -13.22
CA ASN A 45 -10.46 -4.40 -12.06
C ASN A 45 -9.65 -4.33 -10.76
N LYS A 46 -8.62 -5.17 -10.60
CA LYS A 46 -7.70 -5.12 -9.47
C LYS A 46 -6.88 -3.84 -9.47
N ILE A 47 -6.39 -3.40 -10.63
CA ILE A 47 -5.68 -2.12 -10.77
C ILE A 47 -6.61 -0.95 -10.39
N ILE A 48 -7.83 -0.92 -10.93
CA ILE A 48 -8.84 0.11 -10.62
C ILE A 48 -9.12 0.16 -9.12
N LYS A 49 -9.42 -0.99 -8.52
CA LYS A 49 -9.74 -1.10 -7.09
C LYS A 49 -8.57 -0.63 -6.21
N SER A 50 -7.34 -1.06 -6.51
CA SER A 50 -6.16 -0.60 -5.75
C SER A 50 -5.85 0.87 -5.95
N MET A 51 -6.12 1.44 -7.12
CA MET A 51 -5.98 2.88 -7.34
C MET A 51 -6.97 3.67 -6.48
N ILE A 52 -8.25 3.26 -6.47
CA ILE A 52 -9.29 3.85 -5.61
C ILE A 52 -8.91 3.72 -4.13
N MET A 53 -8.44 2.55 -3.71
CA MET A 53 -7.92 2.35 -2.35
C MET A 53 -6.84 3.38 -2.02
N CYS A 54 -5.80 3.52 -2.84
CA CYS A 54 -4.68 4.44 -2.57
C CYS A 54 -5.13 5.91 -2.49
N LEU A 55 -6.02 6.33 -3.40
CA LEU A 55 -6.55 7.69 -3.39
C LEU A 55 -7.38 7.97 -2.13
N LEU A 56 -8.19 7.00 -1.67
CA LEU A 56 -8.97 7.11 -0.44
C LEU A 56 -8.09 7.13 0.82
N THR A 57 -7.09 6.25 0.91
CA THR A 57 -6.23 6.07 2.10
C THR A 57 -5.11 7.10 2.22
N SER A 58 -5.03 8.06 1.30
CA SER A 58 -4.15 9.22 1.43
C SER A 58 -4.43 10.02 2.69
N GLN A 59 -5.69 10.12 3.09
CA GLN A 59 -6.14 10.95 4.20
C GLN A 59 -7.25 10.31 5.04
N GLN A 60 -7.63 9.07 4.76
CA GLN A 60 -8.70 8.35 5.46
C GLN A 60 -8.17 7.01 5.99
N ARG A 61 -8.62 6.63 7.19
CA ARG A 61 -8.27 5.33 7.78
C ARG A 61 -8.96 4.21 6.98
N SER A 62 -8.22 3.13 6.72
CA SER A 62 -8.70 1.90 6.05
C SER A 62 -8.73 0.67 6.96
N GLY A 63 -8.83 0.87 8.28
CA GLY A 63 -9.01 -0.24 9.22
C GLY A 63 -10.29 -1.05 8.94
N PRO A 64 -10.46 -2.20 9.59
CA PRO A 64 -11.46 -3.22 9.22
C PRO A 64 -12.89 -2.68 9.26
N ASN A 65 -13.20 -1.80 10.22
CA ASN A 65 -14.53 -1.22 10.40
C ASN A 65 -14.71 0.19 9.80
N SER A 66 -13.68 0.72 9.14
CA SER A 66 -13.74 2.05 8.51
C SER A 66 -14.69 2.09 7.31
N LYS A 67 -15.19 3.29 6.97
CA LYS A 67 -16.00 3.51 5.75
C LYS A 67 -15.25 3.08 4.49
N VAL A 68 -13.96 3.39 4.42
CA VAL A 68 -13.09 3.00 3.29
C VAL A 68 -12.98 1.48 3.22
N GLY A 69 -12.69 0.80 4.34
CA GLY A 69 -12.60 -0.65 4.40
C GLY A 69 -13.91 -1.33 3.98
N LYS A 70 -15.06 -0.86 4.47
CA LYS A 70 -16.38 -1.38 4.09
C LYS A 70 -16.67 -1.20 2.60
N PHE A 71 -16.37 -0.02 2.03
CA PHE A 71 -16.55 0.25 0.61
C PHE A 71 -15.66 -0.65 -0.27
N LEU A 72 -14.39 -0.83 0.12
CA LEU A 72 -13.45 -1.69 -0.60
C LEU A 72 -13.82 -3.19 -0.52
N ARG A 73 -14.71 -3.59 0.39
CA ARG A 73 -15.21 -4.96 0.49
C ARG A 73 -16.55 -5.20 -0.19
N LEU A 74 -17.14 -4.19 -0.83
CA LEU A 74 -18.35 -4.41 -1.63
C LEU A 74 -18.08 -5.48 -2.69
N ASP A 75 -18.99 -6.44 -2.77
CA ASP A 75 -18.96 -7.52 -3.75
C ASP A 75 -20.37 -7.67 -4.36
N PRO A 76 -20.56 -7.39 -5.67
CA PRO A 76 -19.53 -6.91 -6.59
C PRO A 76 -19.03 -5.49 -6.23
N PHE A 77 -17.74 -5.24 -6.48
CA PHE A 77 -17.18 -3.89 -6.32
C PHE A 77 -17.74 -2.95 -7.40
N PRO A 78 -18.29 -1.77 -7.04
CA PRO A 78 -19.10 -0.98 -7.98
C PRO A 78 -18.30 -0.29 -9.10
N ILE A 79 -16.98 -0.11 -8.94
CA ILE A 79 -16.14 0.59 -9.91
C ILE A 79 -15.32 -0.45 -10.67
N THR A 80 -15.82 -0.90 -11.84
CA THR A 80 -15.18 -1.90 -12.69
C THR A 80 -14.81 -1.32 -14.05
N ASN A 81 -13.86 -1.95 -14.75
CA ASN A 81 -13.47 -1.51 -16.10
C ASN A 81 -14.66 -1.55 -17.09
N GLN A 82 -15.55 -2.52 -16.94
CA GLN A 82 -16.73 -2.62 -17.79
C GLN A 82 -17.63 -1.39 -17.63
N VAL A 83 -17.96 -1.04 -16.38
CA VAL A 83 -18.77 0.15 -16.08
C VAL A 83 -18.06 1.41 -16.60
N LEU A 84 -16.76 1.57 -16.33
CA LEU A 84 -16.03 2.77 -16.74
C LEU A 84 -15.95 2.98 -18.27
N ILE A 85 -16.03 1.93 -19.08
CA ILE A 85 -16.03 2.10 -20.55
C ILE A 85 -17.37 2.66 -21.05
N GLU A 86 -18.46 2.37 -20.35
CA GLU A 86 -19.82 2.79 -20.72
C GLU A 86 -20.14 4.21 -20.23
N GLU A 87 -19.35 4.74 -19.28
CA GLU A 87 -19.57 6.03 -18.65
C GLU A 87 -19.03 7.21 -19.47
N ASN A 88 -19.92 8.13 -19.87
CA ASN A 88 -19.55 9.35 -20.58
C ASN A 88 -18.80 10.36 -19.70
N ASN A 89 -19.10 10.39 -18.40
CA ASN A 89 -18.47 11.30 -17.44
C ASN A 89 -17.93 10.53 -16.23
N LEU A 90 -16.73 9.98 -16.41
CA LEU A 90 -16.00 9.24 -15.37
C LEU A 90 -15.84 10.01 -14.06
N GLU A 91 -15.52 11.30 -14.11
CA GLU A 91 -15.25 12.06 -12.90
C GLU A 91 -16.51 12.19 -12.04
N GLU A 92 -17.65 12.50 -12.65
CA GLU A 92 -18.92 12.59 -11.93
C GLU A 92 -19.39 11.21 -11.46
N PHE A 93 -19.24 10.15 -12.29
CA PHE A 93 -19.57 8.78 -11.89
C PHE A 93 -18.82 8.36 -10.62
N ILE A 94 -17.49 8.57 -10.58
CA ILE A 94 -16.66 8.23 -9.42
C ILE A 94 -17.08 9.04 -8.20
N LYS A 95 -17.28 10.35 -8.38
CA LYS A 95 -17.69 11.24 -7.30
C LYS A 95 -19.03 10.82 -6.68
N VAL A 96 -20.05 10.57 -7.50
CA VAL A 96 -21.38 10.13 -7.05
C VAL A 96 -21.29 8.78 -6.35
N THR A 97 -20.57 7.81 -6.93
CA THR A 97 -20.39 6.48 -6.34
C THR A 97 -19.76 6.56 -4.95
N LEU A 98 -18.72 7.38 -4.79
CA LEU A 98 -18.06 7.59 -3.49
C LEU A 98 -19.00 8.30 -2.49
N GLN A 99 -19.72 9.33 -2.92
CA GLN A 99 -20.67 10.07 -2.07
C GLN A 99 -21.81 9.20 -1.57
N GLN A 100 -22.40 8.35 -2.43
CA GLN A 100 -23.45 7.39 -2.07
C GLN A 100 -22.98 6.39 -1.01
N ASN A 101 -21.68 6.09 -0.97
CA ASN A 101 -21.05 5.25 0.04
C ASN A 101 -20.51 6.04 1.25
N GLY A 102 -20.90 7.31 1.39
CA GLY A 102 -20.52 8.17 2.52
C GLY A 102 -19.04 8.59 2.54
N LEU A 103 -18.35 8.49 1.40
CA LEU A 103 -16.95 8.86 1.20
C LEU A 103 -16.85 10.25 0.55
N THR A 104 -17.10 11.30 1.33
CA THR A 104 -17.18 12.69 0.83
C THR A 104 -15.86 13.46 0.93
N ARG A 105 -14.90 12.99 1.74
CA ARG A 105 -13.65 13.72 2.01
C ARG A 105 -12.75 13.74 0.78
N TYR A 106 -12.40 14.94 0.32
CA TYR A 106 -11.61 15.21 -0.90
C TYR A 106 -12.19 14.58 -2.17
N VAL A 107 -13.50 14.28 -2.20
CA VAL A 107 -14.10 13.49 -3.27
C VAL A 107 -13.84 14.07 -4.66
N ASN A 108 -13.93 15.40 -4.82
CA ASN A 108 -13.64 16.08 -6.09
C ASN A 108 -12.20 15.87 -6.57
N ARG A 109 -11.22 15.89 -5.65
CA ARG A 109 -9.81 15.66 -5.99
C ARG A 109 -9.57 14.19 -6.31
N ILE A 110 -10.17 13.29 -5.54
CA ILE A 110 -10.05 11.84 -5.74
C ILE A 110 -10.66 11.44 -7.10
N SER A 111 -11.84 11.94 -7.44
CA SER A 111 -12.49 11.65 -8.72
C SER A 111 -11.69 12.18 -9.91
N SER A 112 -11.16 13.40 -9.79
CA SER A 112 -10.32 14.00 -10.83
C SER A 112 -9.01 13.24 -11.03
N PHE A 113 -8.29 12.90 -9.95
CA PHE A 113 -7.06 12.12 -10.02
C PHE A 113 -7.28 10.71 -10.57
N PHE A 114 -8.32 10.02 -10.12
CA PHE A 114 -8.66 8.71 -10.67
C PHE A 114 -8.93 8.78 -12.17
N THR A 115 -9.71 9.76 -12.61
CA THR A 115 -10.08 9.93 -14.02
C THR A 115 -8.86 10.21 -14.89
N ALA A 116 -7.94 11.08 -14.44
CA ALA A 116 -6.69 11.35 -15.13
C ALA A 116 -5.84 10.07 -15.27
N ASN A 117 -5.62 9.36 -14.15
CA ASN A 117 -4.82 8.13 -14.15
C ASN A 117 -5.44 7.03 -15.03
N TYR A 118 -6.76 6.83 -14.96
CA TYR A 118 -7.46 5.83 -15.75
C TYR A 118 -7.36 6.11 -17.26
N ARG A 119 -7.47 7.39 -17.65
CA ARG A 119 -7.26 7.82 -19.05
C ARG A 119 -5.85 7.50 -19.52
N GLU A 120 -4.82 7.84 -18.74
CA GLU A 120 -3.43 7.54 -19.08
C GLU A 120 -3.17 6.04 -19.23
N ILE A 121 -3.68 5.22 -18.32
CA ILE A 121 -3.56 3.75 -18.42
C ILE A 121 -4.24 3.22 -19.68
N THR A 122 -5.41 3.77 -20.03
CA THR A 122 -6.17 3.36 -21.21
C THR A 122 -5.47 3.77 -22.50
N ILE A 123 -4.95 5.00 -22.59
CA ILE A 123 -4.15 5.49 -23.74
C ILE A 123 -2.92 4.61 -23.95
N ASN A 124 -2.27 4.19 -22.86
CA ASN A 124 -1.12 3.28 -22.89
C ASN A 124 -1.51 1.80 -23.06
N ASN A 125 -2.75 1.50 -23.47
CA ASN A 125 -3.27 0.16 -23.71
C ASN A 125 -3.00 -0.82 -22.56
N TRP A 126 -3.11 -0.36 -21.31
CA TRP A 126 -2.89 -1.16 -20.12
C TRP A 126 -1.50 -1.81 -20.03
N SER A 127 -0.47 -1.19 -20.62
CA SER A 127 0.94 -1.67 -20.55
C SER A 127 1.43 -1.88 -19.10
N LEU A 128 0.85 -1.16 -18.15
CA LEU A 128 1.06 -1.36 -16.71
C LEU A 128 0.87 -2.81 -16.26
N ILE A 129 -0.08 -3.56 -16.84
CA ILE A 129 -0.30 -4.97 -16.49
C ILE A 129 0.99 -5.78 -16.72
N ALA A 130 1.64 -5.59 -17.87
CA ALA A 130 2.89 -6.27 -18.18
C ALA A 130 4.02 -5.86 -17.22
N THR A 131 4.10 -4.58 -16.87
CA THR A 131 5.06 -4.09 -15.86
C THR A 131 4.86 -4.76 -14.51
N LEU A 132 3.61 -4.85 -14.03
CA LEU A 132 3.29 -5.49 -12.75
C LEU A 132 3.50 -7.01 -12.79
N GLN A 133 3.21 -7.66 -13.91
CA GLN A 133 3.48 -9.08 -14.10
C GLN A 133 4.98 -9.40 -14.03
N GLY A 134 5.85 -8.50 -14.49
CA GLY A 134 7.29 -8.62 -14.33
C GLY A 134 7.71 -8.81 -12.86
N LEU A 135 7.03 -8.14 -11.93
CA LEU A 135 7.30 -8.28 -10.48
C LEU A 135 6.90 -9.64 -9.90
N LEU A 136 6.03 -10.42 -10.55
CA LEU A 136 5.67 -11.75 -10.05
C LEU A 136 6.88 -12.69 -10.02
N ASN A 137 7.74 -12.58 -11.01
CA ASN A 137 8.93 -13.41 -11.16
C ASN A 137 10.18 -12.82 -10.51
N SER A 138 10.09 -11.57 -10.05
CA SER A 138 11.19 -10.85 -9.39
C SER A 138 11.22 -11.07 -7.89
N ASP A 139 12.42 -11.20 -7.32
CA ASP A 139 12.66 -11.13 -5.88
C ASP A 139 13.70 -10.04 -5.56
N SER A 140 13.56 -8.89 -6.21
CA SER A 140 14.52 -7.79 -6.16
C SER A 140 13.95 -6.55 -5.45
N LYS A 141 14.61 -6.15 -4.35
CA LYS A 141 14.39 -4.87 -3.66
C LYS A 141 14.41 -3.68 -4.64
N GLN A 142 15.36 -3.70 -5.58
CA GLN A 142 15.57 -2.61 -6.53
C GLN A 142 14.46 -2.53 -7.58
N GLU A 143 13.94 -3.66 -8.05
CA GLU A 143 12.84 -3.66 -9.03
C GLU A 143 11.53 -3.20 -8.41
N GLU A 144 11.23 -3.64 -7.19
CA GLU A 144 10.09 -3.11 -6.42
C GLU A 144 10.19 -1.59 -6.25
N ARG A 145 11.38 -1.08 -5.90
CA ARG A 145 11.64 0.36 -5.74
C ARG A 145 11.47 1.13 -7.04
N ASN A 146 12.08 0.67 -8.12
CA ASN A 146 12.01 1.33 -9.43
C ASN A 146 10.56 1.47 -9.91
N ILE A 147 9.75 0.43 -9.75
CA ILE A 147 8.34 0.46 -10.15
C ILE A 147 7.54 1.35 -9.19
N ALA A 148 7.80 1.32 -7.89
CA ALA A 148 7.15 2.21 -6.93
C ALA A 148 7.45 3.68 -7.24
N ASP A 149 8.69 4.01 -7.57
CA ASP A 149 9.10 5.39 -7.87
C ASP A 149 8.48 5.86 -9.19
N LYS A 150 8.44 4.99 -10.21
CA LYS A 150 7.72 5.27 -11.46
C LYS A 150 6.23 5.55 -11.21
N LEU A 151 5.56 4.70 -10.44
CA LEU A 151 4.14 4.92 -10.09
C LEU A 151 3.93 6.20 -9.27
N SER A 152 4.88 6.54 -8.39
CA SER A 152 4.82 7.79 -7.62
C SER A 152 4.96 9.03 -8.50
N HIS A 153 5.64 8.92 -9.65
CA HIS A 153 5.80 10.00 -10.60
C HIS A 153 4.61 10.08 -11.57
N ASP A 154 4.20 8.94 -12.10
CA ASP A 154 3.24 8.87 -13.21
C ASP A 154 1.79 9.07 -12.75
N PHE A 155 1.43 8.69 -11.52
CA PHE A 155 0.04 8.73 -11.06
C PHE A 155 -0.27 9.99 -10.25
N HIS A 156 -1.32 10.71 -10.68
CA HIS A 156 -1.90 11.80 -9.92
C HIS A 156 -2.42 11.31 -8.57
N GLY A 157 -2.08 12.06 -7.52
CA GLY A 157 -2.42 11.71 -6.14
C GLY A 157 -1.55 10.63 -5.52
N PHE A 158 -0.57 10.10 -6.26
CA PHE A 158 0.43 9.20 -5.70
C PHE A 158 1.64 10.00 -5.24
N GLY A 159 2.10 9.68 -4.04
CA GLY A 159 3.43 10.00 -3.56
C GLY A 159 4.13 8.70 -3.17
N PRO A 160 5.33 8.76 -2.58
CA PRO A 160 6.12 7.57 -2.26
C PRO A 160 5.32 6.49 -1.52
N LYS A 161 4.59 6.88 -0.47
CA LYS A 161 3.71 5.98 0.29
C LYS A 161 2.66 5.28 -0.58
N GLN A 162 1.94 6.03 -1.43
CA GLN A 162 0.80 5.48 -2.16
C GLN A 162 1.21 4.52 -3.26
N ALA A 163 2.35 4.77 -3.91
CA ALA A 163 2.89 3.83 -4.86
C ALA A 163 3.25 2.48 -4.20
N ARG A 164 3.83 2.49 -2.99
CA ARG A 164 4.07 1.26 -2.23
C ARG A 164 2.77 0.60 -1.79
N ASN A 165 1.79 1.35 -1.28
CA ASN A 165 0.46 0.82 -0.98
C ASN A 165 -0.16 0.09 -2.19
N PHE A 166 -0.05 0.70 -3.38
CA PHE A 166 -0.60 0.13 -4.61
C PHE A 166 0.04 -1.22 -4.92
N LEU A 167 1.37 -1.29 -4.99
CA LEU A 167 2.07 -2.54 -5.28
C LEU A 167 1.85 -3.60 -4.19
N GLN A 168 1.85 -3.19 -2.93
CA GLN A 168 1.67 -4.09 -1.81
C GLN A 168 0.24 -4.67 -1.79
N ALA A 169 -0.79 -3.90 -2.14
CA ALA A 169 -2.16 -4.38 -2.29
C ALA A 169 -2.36 -5.30 -3.50
N GLN A 170 -1.53 -5.18 -4.53
CA GLN A 170 -1.47 -6.16 -5.62
C GLN A 170 -0.76 -7.46 -5.20
N GLY A 171 -0.09 -7.50 -4.05
CA GLY A 171 0.71 -8.65 -3.60
C GLY A 171 2.12 -8.69 -4.19
N LEU A 172 2.63 -7.55 -4.68
CA LEU A 172 3.83 -7.48 -5.50
C LEU A 172 5.08 -7.00 -4.78
N THR A 173 4.98 -6.70 -3.47
CA THR A 173 6.15 -6.27 -2.69
C THR A 173 6.39 -7.13 -1.48
N LYS A 174 7.64 -7.56 -1.30
CA LYS A 174 8.17 -8.10 -0.05
C LYS A 174 8.96 -7.05 0.72
N TYR A 175 9.64 -6.15 0.02
CA TYR A 175 10.66 -5.28 0.57
C TYR A 175 10.24 -3.81 0.63
N GLU A 176 9.61 -3.30 -0.43
CA GLU A 176 9.09 -1.94 -0.43
C GLU A 176 7.71 -1.89 0.25
N ILE A 177 7.63 -1.10 1.31
CA ILE A 177 6.42 -0.93 2.12
C ILE A 177 5.98 0.54 2.16
N PRO A 178 4.68 0.81 2.36
CA PRO A 178 4.22 2.15 2.68
C PRO A 178 4.76 2.59 4.05
N ILE A 179 5.37 3.77 4.12
CA ILE A 179 5.75 4.40 5.40
C ILE A 179 4.65 5.41 5.74
N ASP A 180 3.63 4.95 6.47
CA ASP A 180 2.49 5.75 6.89
C ASP A 180 2.58 6.19 8.36
N SER A 181 1.55 6.86 8.89
CA SER A 181 1.55 7.34 10.27
C SER A 181 1.69 6.24 11.33
N ARG A 182 1.20 5.02 11.05
CA ARG A 182 1.31 3.88 11.97
C ARG A 182 2.75 3.39 12.02
N ILE A 183 3.38 3.24 10.86
CA ILE A 183 4.81 2.91 10.75
C ILE A 183 5.67 3.98 11.41
N THR A 184 5.41 5.27 11.16
CA THR A 184 6.19 6.34 11.78
C THR A 184 6.03 6.38 13.30
N ASN A 185 4.82 6.15 13.82
CA ASN A 185 4.58 6.12 15.26
C ASN A 185 5.31 4.94 15.90
N TRP A 186 5.20 3.75 15.30
CA TRP A 186 5.91 2.57 15.80
C TRP A 186 7.43 2.77 15.76
N LEU A 187 7.99 3.31 14.67
CA LEU A 187 9.43 3.59 14.56
C LEU A 187 9.91 4.60 15.60
N LYS A 188 9.09 5.61 15.91
CA LYS A 188 9.39 6.57 16.98
C LYS A 188 9.51 5.87 18.34
N ASP A 189 8.53 5.05 18.69
CA ASP A 189 8.51 4.32 19.97
C ASP A 189 9.57 3.21 20.03
N PHE A 190 9.88 2.62 18.87
CA PHE A 190 10.97 1.66 18.68
C PHE A 190 12.34 2.27 19.02
N GLY A 191 12.51 3.58 18.80
CA GLY A 191 13.76 4.32 18.99
C GLY A 191 14.53 4.56 17.69
N PHE A 192 13.83 4.67 16.54
CA PHE A 192 14.47 4.92 15.25
C PHE A 192 15.23 6.26 15.27
N PRO A 193 16.48 6.32 14.78
CA PRO A 193 17.41 7.39 15.12
C PRO A 193 17.18 8.69 14.33
N VAL A 194 16.13 8.76 13.50
CA VAL A 194 15.81 9.95 12.70
C VAL A 194 14.35 10.35 12.89
N THR A 195 14.11 11.66 12.88
CA THR A 195 12.76 12.20 13.06
C THR A 195 11.94 12.02 11.80
N LEU A 196 10.84 11.28 11.89
CA LEU A 196 9.95 11.01 10.77
C LEU A 196 8.80 12.01 10.75
N THR A 197 8.65 12.74 9.65
CA THR A 197 7.52 13.65 9.44
C THR A 197 6.82 13.34 8.12
N PRO A 198 5.49 13.55 8.00
CA PRO A 198 4.78 13.35 6.74
C PRO A 198 5.35 14.19 5.59
N SER A 199 5.82 15.41 5.88
CA SER A 199 6.43 16.30 4.88
C SER A 199 7.77 15.78 4.38
N SER A 200 8.63 15.27 5.27
CA SER A 200 9.94 14.74 4.85
C SER A 200 9.80 13.45 4.06
N LEU A 201 8.84 12.58 4.42
CA LEU A 201 8.53 11.37 3.67
C LEU A 201 7.86 11.62 2.30
N GLY A 202 7.53 12.89 1.98
CA GLY A 202 7.15 13.28 0.63
C GLY A 202 8.34 13.40 -0.33
N ASP A 203 9.55 13.62 0.19
CA ASP A 203 10.79 13.61 -0.59
C ASP A 203 11.25 12.18 -0.85
N ILE A 204 11.56 11.87 -2.11
CA ILE A 204 11.88 10.51 -2.53
C ILE A 204 13.21 10.02 -1.95
N GLY A 205 14.22 10.89 -1.87
CA GLY A 205 15.54 10.54 -1.33
C GLY A 205 15.47 10.27 0.16
N TYR A 206 14.74 11.09 0.90
CA TYR A 206 14.48 10.87 2.31
C TYR A 206 13.65 9.60 2.55
N TYR A 207 12.64 9.35 1.71
CA TYR A 207 11.85 8.11 1.78
C TYR A 207 12.74 6.88 1.58
N HIS A 208 13.61 6.87 0.57
CA HIS A 208 14.56 5.77 0.34
C HIS A 208 15.49 5.58 1.52
N PHE A 209 16.05 6.66 2.08
CA PHE A 209 16.91 6.58 3.25
C PHE A 209 16.23 5.91 4.46
N VAL A 210 14.98 6.28 4.75
CA VAL A 210 14.21 5.63 5.83
C VAL A 210 13.88 4.18 5.47
N SER A 211 13.45 3.92 4.23
CA SER A 211 13.14 2.58 3.72
C SER A 211 14.35 1.64 3.85
N ASP A 212 15.56 2.10 3.53
CA ASP A 212 16.79 1.33 3.64
C ASP A 212 17.08 0.93 5.09
N GLY A 213 16.83 1.83 6.06
CA GLY A 213 16.96 1.50 7.49
C GLY A 213 15.98 0.43 7.94
N ILE A 214 14.71 0.52 7.52
CA ILE A 214 13.69 -0.50 7.81
C ILE A 214 14.06 -1.84 7.17
N GLN A 215 14.50 -1.83 5.91
CA GLN A 215 14.89 -3.03 5.18
C GLN A 215 16.10 -3.71 5.84
N GLN A 216 17.09 -2.96 6.30
CA GLN A 216 18.24 -3.51 7.03
C GLN A 216 17.84 -4.11 8.38
N LEU A 217 16.94 -3.45 9.13
CA LEU A 217 16.37 -3.98 10.36
C LEU A 217 15.69 -5.33 10.11
N CYS A 218 14.81 -5.38 9.10
CA CYS A 218 14.09 -6.57 8.69
C CYS A 218 15.03 -7.71 8.26
N GLU A 219 16.06 -7.39 7.48
CA GLU A 219 17.07 -8.34 7.03
C GLU A 219 17.84 -8.96 8.19
N LYS A 220 18.27 -8.16 9.17
CA LYS A 220 18.92 -8.66 10.40
C LYS A 220 17.98 -9.53 11.24
N ALA A 221 16.69 -9.18 11.29
CA ALA A 221 15.66 -9.96 11.96
C ALA A 221 15.14 -11.15 11.13
N LYS A 222 15.64 -11.38 9.90
CA LYS A 222 15.17 -12.44 8.98
C LYS A 222 13.65 -12.41 8.75
N ILE A 223 13.07 -11.21 8.72
CA ILE A 223 11.65 -10.96 8.45
C ILE A 223 11.55 -10.13 7.18
N TYR A 224 10.53 -10.36 6.36
CA TYR A 224 10.28 -9.50 5.20
C TYR A 224 9.62 -8.18 5.65
N PRO A 225 10.03 -7.02 5.11
CA PRO A 225 9.41 -5.73 5.43
C PRO A 225 7.88 -5.73 5.34
N CYS A 226 7.28 -6.39 4.34
CA CYS A 226 5.83 -6.46 4.21
C CYS A 226 5.14 -7.18 5.40
N ILE A 227 5.81 -8.10 6.08
CA ILE A 227 5.31 -8.79 7.28
C ILE A 227 5.40 -7.87 8.49
N LEU A 228 6.51 -7.15 8.66
CA LEU A 228 6.64 -6.15 9.71
C LEU A 228 5.57 -5.06 9.56
N ASP A 229 5.35 -4.57 8.33
CA ASP A 229 4.30 -3.61 8.00
C ASP A 229 2.91 -4.10 8.42
N ALA A 230 2.53 -5.32 8.04
CA ALA A 230 1.23 -5.89 8.41
C ALA A 230 1.07 -6.05 9.94
N ALA A 231 2.12 -6.49 10.64
CA ALA A 231 2.11 -6.62 12.09
C ALA A 231 1.94 -5.27 12.79
N ILE A 232 2.72 -4.25 12.36
CA ILE A 232 2.59 -2.89 12.88
C ILE A 232 1.20 -2.35 12.57
N PHE A 233 0.72 -2.47 11.34
CA PHE A 233 -0.59 -1.97 10.93
C PHE A 233 -1.70 -2.55 11.81
N SER A 234 -1.64 -3.86 12.05
CA SER A 234 -2.59 -4.56 12.89
C SER A 234 -2.57 -4.12 14.36
N SER A 235 -1.40 -3.77 14.90
CA SER A 235 -1.28 -3.38 16.32
C SER A 235 -2.10 -2.14 16.69
N PHE A 236 -2.59 -1.38 15.69
CA PHE A 236 -3.47 -0.23 15.88
C PHE A 236 -4.97 -0.53 15.68
N ASP A 237 -5.34 -1.78 15.41
CA ASP A 237 -6.72 -2.18 15.06
C ASP A 237 -7.36 -3.16 16.07
N ASN A 238 -6.81 -3.27 17.29
CA ASN A 238 -7.42 -4.00 18.43
C ASN A 238 -7.92 -5.42 18.12
N ASP A 239 -7.17 -6.21 17.35
CA ASP A 239 -7.54 -7.58 16.95
C ASP A 239 -8.88 -7.71 16.20
N GLU A 240 -9.34 -6.65 15.53
CA GLU A 240 -10.58 -6.68 14.75
C GLU A 240 -10.43 -7.37 13.37
N TRP A 241 -9.25 -7.93 13.06
CA TRP A 241 -8.94 -8.56 11.77
C TRP A 241 -9.43 -10.01 11.71
N THR A 242 -10.30 -10.30 10.74
CA THR A 242 -10.86 -11.62 10.44
C THR A 242 -10.55 -12.00 9.00
N ASP A 243 -10.67 -13.29 8.65
CA ASP A 243 -10.46 -13.76 7.27
C ASP A 243 -11.37 -13.06 6.25
N GLU A 244 -12.58 -12.68 6.67
CA GLU A 244 -13.55 -11.97 5.83
C GLU A 244 -13.13 -10.52 5.56
N ASN A 245 -12.45 -9.89 6.52
CA ASN A 245 -12.11 -8.47 6.44
C ASN A 245 -10.64 -8.19 6.16
N SER A 246 -9.76 -9.21 6.08
CA SER A 246 -8.35 -9.08 5.72
C SER A 246 -8.09 -9.06 4.20
N ASN A 247 -9.13 -9.24 3.38
CA ASN A 247 -9.03 -9.35 1.94
C ASN A 247 -9.49 -8.05 1.27
N PHE A 248 -8.54 -7.19 0.88
CA PHE A 248 -8.80 -6.00 0.06
C PHE A 248 -8.11 -6.08 -1.31
#